data_AF-A0A497ESQ9-F1
#
_entry.id   AF-A0A497ESQ9-F1
#
_cell.length_a   1.000
_cell.length_b   1.000
_cell.length_c   1.000
_cell.angle_alpha   90.00
_cell.angle_beta   90.00
_cell.angle_gamma   90.00
#
_symmetry.space_group_name_H-M   'P 1'
#
loop_
_entity.id
_entity.type
_entity.pdbx_description
1 polymer ?
#
loop_
_entity_poly.entity_id
_entity_poly.type
_entity_poly.pdbx_seq_one_letter_code
_entity_poly.pdbx_strand_id
1 'polypeptide(L)'
;MSGNVKKVLIEVLGYPEDYACLTAYMWINEIKELLESDFNVEVETRFKDIREFKELSEAPAILVNGHAVMKGLPSEAGYYYEVIYGFLKKSLSTS
;
A
#
# COMPACT_ATOMS: atom_id res chain seq x y z
N MET A 1 -23.95 -14.85 -5.06
CA MET A 1 -23.16 -14.29 -6.18
C MET A 1 -21.70 -14.26 -5.74
N SER A 2 -20.90 -15.28 -6.11
CA SER A 2 -19.44 -15.20 -5.93
C SER A 2 -18.87 -14.48 -7.15
N GLY A 3 -18.93 -13.15 -7.14
CA GLY A 3 -18.03 -12.37 -7.99
C GLY A 3 -16.61 -12.60 -7.50
N ASN A 4 -15.66 -12.83 -8.41
CA ASN A 4 -14.25 -12.88 -8.04
C ASN A 4 -13.83 -11.50 -7.52
N VAL A 5 -13.79 -11.32 -6.21
CA VAL A 5 -13.24 -10.12 -5.58
C VAL A 5 -11.75 -10.07 -5.94
N LYS A 6 -11.33 -8.98 -6.59
CA LYS A 6 -9.91 -8.80 -6.94
C LYS A 6 -9.11 -8.61 -5.65
N LYS A 7 -7.96 -9.28 -5.53
CA LYS A 7 -7.04 -9.11 -4.41
C LYS A 7 -6.01 -8.02 -4.73
N VAL A 8 -5.75 -7.16 -3.76
CA VAL A 8 -4.72 -6.12 -3.80
C VAL A 8 -3.76 -6.36 -2.65
N LEU A 9 -2.49 -6.54 -2.96
CA LEU A 9 -1.43 -6.65 -1.95
C LEU A 9 -0.76 -5.29 -1.78
N ILE A 10 -0.76 -4.77 -0.56
CA ILE A 10 -0.03 -3.56 -0.17
C ILE A 10 1.13 -3.96 0.75
N GLU A 11 2.34 -3.65 0.33
CA GLU A 11 3.55 -3.99 1.10
C GLU A 11 4.23 -2.71 1.59
N VAL A 12 4.54 -2.67 2.88
CA VAL A 12 5.37 -1.63 3.48
C VAL A 12 6.80 -2.16 3.51
N LEU A 13 7.65 -1.58 2.65
CA LEU A 13 9.06 -1.89 2.58
C LEU A 13 9.83 -1.17 3.67
N GLY A 14 10.51 -1.93 4.52
CA GLY A 14 11.28 -1.41 5.64
C GLY A 14 11.37 -2.41 6.76
N TYR A 15 11.62 -1.90 7.97
CA TYR A 15 11.79 -2.71 9.17
C TYR A 15 10.60 -2.46 10.12
N PRO A 16 9.89 -3.50 10.61
CA PRO A 16 8.77 -3.32 11.54
C PRO A 16 9.13 -2.57 12.84
N GLU A 17 10.40 -2.61 13.24
CA GLU A 17 10.95 -1.88 14.38
C GLU A 17 11.23 -0.39 14.11
N ASP A 18 11.24 0.04 12.85
CA ASP A 18 11.41 1.45 12.49
C ASP A 18 10.09 2.21 12.67
N TYR A 19 10.16 3.35 13.36
CA TYR A 19 8.99 4.17 13.69
C TYR A 19 8.22 4.58 12.43
N ALA A 20 8.92 4.98 11.37
CA ALA A 20 8.26 5.46 10.16
C ALA A 20 7.58 4.32 9.41
N CYS A 21 8.21 3.15 9.37
CA CYS A 21 7.64 1.94 8.78
C CYS A 21 6.41 1.43 9.55
N LEU A 22 6.49 1.39 10.88
CA LEU A 22 5.36 1.00 11.72
C LEU A 22 4.18 1.97 11.57
N THR A 23 4.46 3.28 11.59
CA THR A 23 3.45 4.32 11.40
C THR A 23 2.79 4.18 10.01
N ALA A 24 3.59 3.99 8.97
CA ALA A 24 3.07 3.76 7.62
C ALA A 24 2.17 2.52 7.57
N TYR A 25 2.60 1.40 8.15
CA TYR A 25 1.80 0.18 8.21
C TYR A 25 0.47 0.38 8.95
N MET A 26 0.48 1.08 10.09
CA MET A 26 -0.75 1.40 10.81
C MET A 26 -1.70 2.24 9.96
N TRP A 27 -1.22 3.32 9.35
CA TRP A 27 -2.03 4.18 8.48
C TRP A 27 -2.57 3.44 7.26
N ILE A 28 -1.78 2.56 6.63
CA ILE A 28 -2.24 1.70 5.54
C ILE A 28 -3.39 0.79 6.00
N ASN A 29 -3.32 0.24 7.21
CA ASN A 29 -4.40 -0.57 7.77
C ASN A 29 -5.64 0.27 8.12
N GLU A 30 -5.49 1.53 8.53
CA GLU A 30 -6.62 2.44 8.75
C GLU A 30 -7.37 2.75 7.46
N ILE A 31 -6.66 3.02 6.37
CA ILE A 31 -7.28 3.33 5.07
C ILE A 31 -7.71 2.08 4.29
N LYS A 32 -7.35 0.89 4.76
CA LYS A 32 -7.61 -0.39 4.09
C LYS A 32 -9.10 -0.55 3.75
N GLU A 33 -9.97 -0.35 4.73
CA GLU A 33 -11.42 -0.57 4.57
C GLU A 33 -12.03 0.40 3.53
N LEU A 34 -11.50 1.62 3.46
CA LEU A 34 -11.91 2.61 2.44
C LEU A 34 -11.56 2.11 1.04
N LEU A 35 -10.33 1.61 0.84
CA LEU A 35 -9.89 1.07 -0.45
C LEU A 35 -10.68 -0.17 -0.86
N GLU A 36 -10.96 -1.07 0.08
CA GLU A 36 -11.78 -2.28 -0.15
C GLU A 36 -13.19 -1.90 -0.63
N SER A 37 -13.82 -0.93 0.05
CA SER A 37 -15.14 -0.41 -0.30
C SER A 37 -15.16 0.31 -1.65
N ASP A 38 -14.23 1.24 -1.88
CA ASP A 38 -14.22 2.11 -3.07
C ASP A 38 -13.97 1.35 -4.37
N PHE A 39 -13.20 0.26 -4.31
CA PHE A 39 -12.81 -0.52 -5.48
C PHE A 39 -13.44 -1.91 -5.55
N ASN A 40 -14.22 -2.33 -4.54
CA ASN A 40 -14.76 -3.68 -4.40
C ASN A 40 -13.65 -4.75 -4.51
N VAL A 41 -12.61 -4.59 -3.70
CA VAL A 41 -11.41 -5.43 -3.65
C VAL A 41 -11.20 -5.98 -2.23
N GLU A 42 -10.36 -7.01 -2.12
CA GLU A 42 -9.82 -7.50 -0.85
C GLU A 42 -8.37 -7.01 -0.72
N VAL A 43 -8.03 -6.31 0.35
CA VAL A 43 -6.70 -5.76 0.57
C VAL A 43 -5.94 -6.60 1.61
N GLU A 44 -4.80 -7.14 1.20
CA GLU A 44 -3.82 -7.76 2.08
C GLU A 44 -2.70 -6.76 2.37
N THR A 45 -2.30 -6.61 3.64
CA THR A 45 -1.21 -5.74 4.07
C THR A 45 -0.11 -6.57 4.71
N ARG A 46 1.15 -6.27 4.40
CA ARG A 46 2.30 -6.90 5.09
C ARG A 46 3.54 -6.01 5.07
N PHE A 47 4.46 -6.29 5.97
CA PHE A 47 5.83 -5.80 5.86
C PHE A 47 6.60 -6.63 4.83
N LYS A 48 7.59 -6.00 4.19
CA LYS A 48 8.58 -6.67 3.38
C LYS A 48 9.94 -6.04 3.57
N ASP A 49 10.97 -6.86 3.58
CA ASP A 49 12.33 -6.40 3.85
C ASP A 49 12.82 -5.52 2.70
N ILE A 50 13.24 -4.28 3.00
CA ILE A 50 13.73 -3.35 1.98
C ILE A 50 14.99 -3.87 1.27
N ARG A 51 15.77 -4.75 1.89
CA ARG A 51 16.97 -5.36 1.29
C ARG A 51 16.65 -6.25 0.07
N GLU A 52 15.40 -6.68 -0.07
CA GLU A 52 14.91 -7.38 -1.26
C GLU A 52 14.77 -6.44 -2.47
N PHE A 53 14.82 -5.12 -2.28
CA PHE A 53 14.66 -4.09 -3.32
C PHE A 53 15.92 -3.24 -3.46
N LYS A 54 16.86 -3.70 -4.29
CA LYS A 54 18.14 -3.02 -4.53
C LYS A 54 18.02 -1.58 -5.05
N GLU A 55 16.90 -1.24 -5.69
CA GLU A 55 16.65 0.09 -6.27
C GLU A 55 15.95 1.06 -5.29
N LEU A 56 15.55 0.60 -4.11
CA LEU A 56 14.87 1.39 -3.10
C LEU A 56 15.78 1.56 -1.88
N SER A 57 16.33 2.77 -1.72
CA SER A 57 17.25 3.12 -0.62
C SER A 57 16.57 3.76 0.58
N GLU A 58 15.26 4.06 0.49
CA GLU A 58 14.53 4.85 1.49
C GLU A 58 13.30 4.08 1.98
N ALA A 59 13.24 3.88 3.30
CA ALA A 59 12.10 3.29 4.00
C ALA A 59 11.31 4.40 4.75
N PRO A 60 9.99 4.25 4.92
CA PRO A 60 9.15 3.24 4.28
C PRO A 60 9.00 3.49 2.78
N ALA A 61 8.84 2.44 2.00
CA ALA A 61 8.32 2.55 0.64
C ALA A 61 7.08 1.68 0.50
N ILE A 62 6.07 2.16 -0.23
CA ILE A 62 4.80 1.47 -0.39
C ILE A 62 4.75 0.81 -1.75
N LEU A 63 4.51 -0.49 -1.77
CA LEU A 63 4.20 -1.24 -2.99
C LEU A 63 2.72 -1.57 -3.04
N VAL A 64 2.13 -1.47 -4.24
CA VAL A 64 0.80 -2.00 -4.52
C VAL A 64 0.93 -3.00 -5.66
N ASN A 65 0.61 -4.28 -5.40
CA ASN A 65 0.82 -5.39 -6.31
C ASN A 65 2.25 -5.41 -6.89
N GLY A 66 3.26 -5.21 -6.02
CA GLY A 66 4.67 -5.18 -6.39
C GLY A 66 5.17 -3.88 -7.06
N HIS A 67 4.30 -2.90 -7.33
CA HIS A 67 4.69 -1.63 -7.94
C HIS A 67 4.90 -0.56 -6.87
N ALA A 68 6.05 0.12 -6.88
CA ALA A 68 6.31 1.23 -5.97
C ALA A 68 5.42 2.42 -6.28
N VAL A 69 4.58 2.82 -5.33
CA VAL A 69 3.63 3.93 -5.47
C VAL A 69 4.07 5.17 -4.69
N MET A 70 4.79 4.99 -3.59
CA MET A 70 5.23 6.07 -2.71
C MET A 70 6.49 5.71 -1.94
N LYS A 71 7.28 6.73 -1.56
CA LYS A 71 8.43 6.62 -0.64
C LYS A 71 8.28 7.62 0.49
N GLY A 72 8.84 7.28 1.65
CA GLY A 72 8.82 8.07 2.86
C GLY A 72 7.49 8.02 3.62
N LEU A 73 7.52 8.52 4.85
CA LEU A 73 6.34 8.74 5.68
C LEU A 73 5.80 10.17 5.43
N PRO A 74 4.55 10.34 4.95
CA PRO A 74 3.94 11.65 4.81
C PRO A 74 3.54 12.25 6.17
N SER A 75 3.06 13.50 6.15
CA SER A 75 2.59 14.17 7.37
C SER A 75 1.29 13.59 7.94
N GLU A 76 0.48 12.91 7.12
CA GLU A 76 -0.80 12.31 7.52
C GLU A 76 -1.18 11.11 6.65
N ALA A 77 -2.04 10.24 7.18
CA ALA A 77 -2.50 9.01 6.53
C ALA A 77 -3.21 9.25 5.18
N GLY A 78 -3.89 10.40 5.04
CA GLY A 78 -4.66 10.75 3.84
C GLY A 78 -3.83 10.73 2.55
N TYR A 79 -2.55 11.12 2.60
CA TYR A 79 -1.67 11.07 1.43
C TYR A 79 -1.46 9.65 0.89
N TYR A 80 -1.38 8.65 1.77
CA TYR A 80 -1.29 7.26 1.32
C TYR A 80 -2.56 6.85 0.57
N TYR A 81 -3.73 7.20 1.11
CA TYR A 81 -5.00 6.90 0.44
C TYR A 81 -5.06 7.55 -0.93
N GLU A 82 -4.75 8.83 -1.07
CA GLU A 82 -4.81 9.53 -2.36
C GLU A 82 -3.91 8.89 -3.42
N VAL A 83 -2.66 8.56 -3.06
CA VAL A 83 -1.69 7.96 -3.98
C VAL A 83 -2.10 6.54 -4.37
N ILE A 84 -2.50 5.71 -3.40
CA ILE A 84 -2.94 4.33 -3.66
C ILE A 84 -4.25 4.33 -4.45
N TYR A 85 -5.20 5.20 -4.12
CA TYR A 85 -6.46 5.37 -4.85
C TYR A 85 -6.18 5.76 -6.31
N GLY A 86 -5.30 6.73 -6.55
CA GLY A 86 -4.91 7.13 -7.90
C GLY A 86 -4.30 5.97 -8.70
N PHE A 87 -3.42 5.19 -8.06
CA PHE A 87 -2.81 4.01 -8.65
C PHE A 87 -3.85 2.92 -8.98
N LEU A 88 -4.74 2.58 -8.04
CA LEU A 88 -5.77 1.56 -8.22
C LEU A 88 -6.80 1.98 -9.26
N LYS A 89 -7.24 3.25 -9.25
CA LYS A 89 -8.17 3.80 -10.24
C LYS A 89 -7.62 3.64 -11.65
N LYS A 90 -6.34 3.90 -11.88
CA LYS A 90 -5.69 3.69 -13.18
C LYS A 90 -5.55 2.20 -13.52
N SER A 91 -5.11 1.40 -12.57
CA SER A 91 -4.80 -0.03 -12.79
C SER A 91 -6.06 -0.88 -13.01
N LEU A 92 -7.16 -0.57 -12.33
CA LEU A 92 -8.41 -1.31 -12.40
C LEU A 92 -9.34 -0.83 -13.51
N SER A 93 -9.23 0.42 -13.96
CA SER A 93 -9.99 0.94 -15.12
C SER A 93 -9.49 0.42 -16.47
N THR A 94 -8.28 -0.15 -16.50
CA THR A 94 -7.67 -0.73 -17.71
C THR A 94 -7.92 -2.25 -17.81
N SER A 95 -8.82 -2.81 -16.98
CA SER A 95 -9.22 -4.23 -16.99
C SER A 95 -10.61 -4.46 -17.56
#